data_AF-A0A2B1KM75-F1
#
_entry.id   AF-A0A2B1KM75-F1
#
_cell.length_a   1.000
_cell.length_b   1.000
_cell.length_c   1.000
_cell.angle_alpha   90.00
_cell.angle_beta   90.00
_cell.angle_gamma   90.00
#
_symmetry.space_group_name_H-M   'P 1'
#
loop_
_entity.id
_entity.type
_entity.pdbx_description
1 polymer ?
#
loop_
_entity_poly.entity_id
_entity_poly.type
_entity_poly.pdbx_seq_one_letter_code
_entity_poly.pdbx_strand_id
1 'polypeptide(L)'
;MANRRMNLSGTGKETLDLLCEVLEIDRPQGIKIALSKGIANATGKINDDFKDGKNKWTIPDNIIKDKEFLLFKHLIINEMQVALNEDEITQSMLLYIEYGLKIIKQEIDNLSSLEDYRIIVLN
;
A
#
# COMPACT_ATOMS: atom_id res chain seq x y z
N MET A 1 -18.64 3.47 -4.23
CA MET A 1 -17.59 4.44 -3.80
C MET A 1 -16.24 3.88 -4.19
N ALA A 2 -15.25 4.70 -4.54
CA ALA A 2 -13.96 4.20 -5.00
C ALA A 2 -12.81 5.13 -4.59
N ASN A 3 -11.58 4.62 -4.62
CA ASN A 3 -10.41 5.47 -4.45
C ASN A 3 -10.36 6.56 -5.54
N ARG A 4 -9.98 7.77 -5.14
CA ARG A 4 -9.61 8.83 -6.08
C ARG A 4 -8.19 8.57 -6.59
N ARG A 5 -7.77 9.35 -7.59
CA ARG A 5 -6.39 9.33 -8.09
C ARG A 5 -5.43 9.72 -6.97
N MET A 6 -4.34 8.98 -6.84
CA MET A 6 -3.30 9.21 -5.83
C MET A 6 -1.94 9.24 -6.50
N ASN A 7 -0.98 9.97 -5.93
CA ASN A 7 0.38 10.05 -6.48
C ASN A 7 1.35 9.33 -5.56
N LEU A 8 1.81 8.17 -6.02
CA LEU A 8 2.85 7.37 -5.40
C LEU A 8 4.22 7.99 -5.64
N SER A 9 5.12 7.88 -4.67
CA SER A 9 6.54 8.20 -4.79
C SER A 9 7.19 7.38 -5.91
N GLY A 10 8.31 7.86 -6.46
CA GLY A 10 8.98 7.10 -7.52
C GLY A 10 9.56 5.77 -7.00
N THR A 11 10.07 5.79 -5.78
CA THR A 11 10.59 4.62 -5.04
C THR A 11 9.45 3.65 -4.70
N GLY A 12 8.30 4.17 -4.30
CA GLY A 12 7.08 3.37 -4.12
C GLY A 12 6.69 2.68 -5.43
N LYS A 13 6.76 3.38 -6.56
CA LYS A 13 6.46 2.78 -7.87
C LYS A 13 7.44 1.68 -8.28
N GLU A 14 8.74 1.89 -8.08
CA GLU A 14 9.75 0.84 -8.32
C GLU A 14 9.51 -0.38 -7.43
N THR A 15 9.17 -0.15 -6.16
CA THR A 15 8.87 -1.22 -5.21
C THR A 15 7.59 -1.97 -5.59
N LEU A 16 6.57 -1.26 -6.09
CA LEU A 16 5.35 -1.88 -6.60
C LEU A 16 5.64 -2.72 -7.85
N ASP A 17 6.47 -2.22 -8.77
CA ASP A 17 6.87 -2.97 -9.97
C ASP A 17 7.63 -4.25 -9.55
N LEU A 18 8.55 -4.17 -8.58
CA LEU A 18 9.26 -5.33 -8.00
C LEU A 18 8.29 -6.33 -7.35
N LEU A 19 7.36 -5.85 -6.53
CA LEU A 19 6.34 -6.69 -5.89
C LEU A 19 5.51 -7.45 -6.93
N CYS A 20 5.09 -6.77 -8.00
CA CYS A 20 4.31 -7.38 -9.07
C CYS A 20 5.10 -8.45 -9.82
N GLU A 21 6.40 -8.22 -10.03
CA GLU A 21 7.29 -9.21 -10.64
C GLU A 21 7.49 -10.44 -9.74
N VAL A 22 7.80 -10.22 -8.47
CA VAL A 22 8.08 -11.29 -7.50
C VAL A 22 6.84 -12.16 -7.24
N LEU A 23 5.66 -11.55 -7.14
CA LEU A 23 4.41 -12.28 -6.89
C LEU A 23 3.69 -12.71 -8.18
N GLU A 24 4.17 -12.30 -9.36
CA GLU A 24 3.53 -12.54 -10.67
C GLU A 24 2.07 -12.05 -10.71
N ILE A 25 1.82 -10.84 -10.19
CA ILE A 25 0.49 -10.22 -10.09
C ILE A 25 0.39 -8.92 -10.87
N ASP A 26 -0.84 -8.45 -11.09
CA ASP A 26 -1.06 -7.15 -11.69
C ASP A 26 -0.90 -6.00 -10.68
N ARG A 27 -0.68 -4.77 -11.19
CA ARG A 27 -0.54 -3.57 -10.34
C ARG A 27 -1.75 -3.31 -9.45
N PRO A 28 -3.02 -3.44 -9.93
CA PRO A 28 -4.19 -3.34 -9.06
C PRO A 28 -4.12 -4.25 -7.83
N GLN A 29 -3.75 -5.52 -8.00
CA GLN A 29 -3.55 -6.47 -6.90
C GLN A 29 -2.37 -6.06 -6.02
N GLY A 30 -1.23 -5.67 -6.61
CA GLY A 30 -0.06 -5.20 -5.86
C GLY A 30 -0.38 -4.01 -4.95
N ILE A 31 -1.18 -3.05 -5.43
CA ILE A 31 -1.65 -1.91 -4.62
C ILE A 31 -2.51 -2.38 -3.43
N LYS A 32 -3.41 -3.33 -3.64
CA LYS A 32 -4.28 -3.87 -2.59
C LYS A 32 -3.48 -4.64 -1.54
N ILE A 33 -2.48 -5.42 -1.96
CA ILE A 33 -1.57 -6.13 -1.06
C ILE A 33 -0.75 -5.13 -0.25
N ALA A 34 -0.16 -4.12 -0.90
CA ALA A 34 0.58 -3.07 -0.22
C ALA A 34 -0.29 -2.34 0.81
N LEU A 35 -1.51 -1.94 0.45
CA LEU A 35 -2.45 -1.32 1.38
C LEU A 35 -2.75 -2.22 2.58
N SER A 36 -3.07 -3.49 2.31
CA SER A 36 -3.40 -4.47 3.36
C SER A 36 -2.22 -4.70 4.31
N LYS A 37 -1.01 -4.84 3.75
CA LYS A 37 0.23 -5.00 4.50
C LYS A 37 0.54 -3.78 5.36
N GLY A 38 0.35 -2.59 4.80
CA GLY A 38 0.52 -1.33 5.50
C GLY A 38 -0.44 -1.19 6.68
N ILE A 39 -1.73 -1.52 6.50
CA ILE A 39 -2.72 -1.50 7.59
C ILE A 39 -2.36 -2.53 8.66
N ALA A 40 -2.00 -3.75 8.28
CA ALA A 40 -1.71 -4.84 9.22
C ALA A 40 -0.50 -4.59 10.12
N ASN A 41 0.47 -3.78 9.66
CA ASN A 41 1.70 -3.48 10.40
C ASN A 41 1.72 -2.09 11.02
N ALA A 42 0.75 -1.25 10.69
CA ALA A 42 0.67 0.05 11.31
C ALA A 42 0.28 -0.07 12.78
N THR A 43 0.81 0.85 13.58
CA THR A 43 0.42 1.05 14.98
C THR A 43 -0.10 2.48 15.11
N GLY A 44 -1.28 2.72 14.54
CA GLY A 44 -1.89 4.05 14.43
C GLY A 44 -1.46 4.85 13.19
N LYS A 45 -1.32 6.18 13.36
CA LYS A 45 -1.08 7.11 12.25
C LYS A 45 0.34 6.99 11.70
N ILE A 46 0.43 6.76 10.39
CA ILE A 46 1.70 6.80 9.65
C ILE A 46 2.18 8.26 9.54
N ASN A 47 3.38 8.54 10.06
CA ASN A 47 4.00 9.87 10.03
C ASN A 47 5.27 9.92 9.16
N ASP A 48 5.58 8.85 8.45
CA ASP A 48 6.69 8.76 7.50
C ASP A 48 6.52 9.78 6.33
N ASP A 49 7.61 10.45 5.95
CA ASP A 49 7.65 11.24 4.71
C ASP A 49 8.22 10.39 3.58
N PHE A 50 7.36 10.01 2.64
CA PHE A 50 7.72 9.19 1.47
C PHE A 50 8.15 10.03 0.26
N LYS A 51 8.40 11.33 0.42
CA LYS A 51 8.91 12.16 -0.69
C LYS A 51 10.29 11.70 -1.11
N ASP A 52 10.45 11.50 -2.41
CA ASP A 52 11.75 11.27 -3.04
C ASP A 52 11.98 12.24 -4.21
N GLY A 53 13.22 12.29 -4.69
CA GLY A 53 13.61 13.11 -5.85
C GLY A 53 13.20 12.50 -7.20
N LYS A 54 12.42 11.42 -7.21
CA LYS A 54 12.03 10.69 -8.41
C LYS A 54 10.67 11.16 -8.93
N ASN A 55 10.37 10.83 -10.19
CA ASN A 55 9.08 11.14 -10.78
C ASN A 55 7.98 10.34 -10.08
N LYS A 56 6.98 11.06 -9.56
CA LYS A 56 5.79 10.46 -8.99
C LYS A 56 5.02 9.67 -10.04
N TRP A 57 4.38 8.59 -9.62
CA TRP A 57 3.49 7.80 -10.46
C TRP A 57 2.05 7.91 -9.97
N THR A 58 1.12 8.13 -10.88
CA THR A 58 -0.29 8.27 -10.53
C THR A 58 -0.96 6.89 -10.48
N ILE A 59 -1.40 6.50 -9.28
CA ILE A 59 -2.36 5.41 -9.09
C ILE A 59 -3.69 5.87 -9.70
N PRO A 60 -4.24 5.13 -10.68
CA PRO A 60 -5.54 5.44 -11.24
C PRO A 60 -6.63 5.44 -10.16
N ASP A 61 -7.67 6.23 -10.39
CA ASP A 61 -8.91 6.04 -9.64
C ASP A 61 -9.45 4.63 -9.91
N ASN A 62 -10.42 4.20 -9.10
CA ASN A 62 -11.18 2.99 -9.42
C ASN A 62 -10.38 1.66 -9.33
N ILE A 63 -9.26 1.61 -8.60
CA ILE A 63 -8.53 0.38 -8.29
C ILE A 63 -9.16 -0.36 -7.09
N ILE A 64 -9.60 0.40 -6.09
CA ILE A 64 -10.25 -0.07 -4.87
C ILE A 64 -11.68 0.46 -4.91
N LYS A 65 -12.68 -0.44 -5.04
CA LYS A 65 -14.07 -0.05 -5.24
C LYS A 65 -15.04 -0.72 -4.27
N ASP A 66 -16.19 -0.08 -4.12
CA ASP A 66 -17.40 -0.57 -3.48
C ASP A 66 -17.13 -1.21 -2.11
N LYS A 67 -17.23 -2.53 -2.02
CA LYS A 67 -17.05 -3.26 -0.76
C LYS A 67 -15.61 -3.19 -0.26
N GLU A 68 -14.62 -3.22 -1.15
CA GLU A 68 -13.21 -3.12 -0.78
C GLU A 68 -12.90 -1.73 -0.22
N PHE A 69 -13.41 -0.69 -0.88
CA PHE A 69 -13.23 0.68 -0.41
C PHE A 69 -13.86 0.88 0.97
N LEU A 70 -15.07 0.35 1.17
CA LEU A 70 -15.76 0.41 2.46
C LEU A 70 -14.98 -0.36 3.55
N LEU A 71 -14.47 -1.54 3.23
CA LEU A 71 -13.65 -2.35 4.13
C LEU A 71 -12.40 -1.58 4.58
N PHE A 72 -11.59 -1.11 3.63
CA PHE A 72 -10.35 -0.38 3.96
C PHE A 72 -10.64 0.91 4.71
N LYS A 73 -11.70 1.64 4.35
CA LYS A 73 -12.15 2.80 5.11
C LYS A 73 -12.40 2.46 6.58
N HIS A 74 -13.14 1.39 6.86
CA HIS A 74 -13.43 1.00 8.24
C HIS A 74 -12.19 0.55 9.00
N LEU A 75 -11.27 -0.17 8.34
CA LEU A 75 -10.00 -0.57 8.95
C LEU A 75 -9.14 0.65 9.31
N ILE A 76 -9.01 1.62 8.40
CA ILE A 76 -8.24 2.85 8.65
C ILE A 76 -8.85 3.66 9.79
N ILE A 77 -10.19 3.83 9.82
CA ILE A 77 -10.87 4.54 10.91
C ILE A 77 -10.64 3.83 12.25
N ASN A 78 -10.73 2.50 12.26
CA ASN A 78 -10.47 1.71 13.45
C ASN A 78 -9.00 1.85 13.92
N GLU A 79 -8.05 1.91 12.99
CA GLU A 79 -6.63 2.05 13.36
C GLU A 79 -6.31 3.46 13.87
N MET A 80 -6.87 4.50 13.24
CA MET A 80 -6.59 5.89 13.60
C MET A 80 -7.40 6.40 14.80
N GLN A 81 -8.47 5.71 15.20
CA GLN A 81 -9.37 6.08 16.31
C GLN A 81 -9.94 7.52 16.20
N VAL A 82 -10.01 8.06 14.98
CA VAL A 82 -10.55 9.39 14.69
C VAL A 82 -11.55 9.34 13.54
N ALA A 83 -12.52 10.25 13.57
CA ALA A 83 -13.43 10.44 12.44
C ALA A 83 -12.66 11.09 11.27
N LEU A 84 -12.67 10.42 10.12
CA LEU A 84 -12.00 10.90 8.90
C LEU A 84 -13.04 11.15 7.80
N ASN A 85 -12.88 12.25 7.08
CA ASN A 85 -13.62 12.52 5.85
C ASN A 85 -13.03 11.71 4.67
N GLU A 86 -13.69 11.73 3.52
CA GLU A 86 -13.25 10.93 2.36
C GLU A 86 -11.87 11.32 1.80
N ASP A 87 -11.52 12.60 1.86
CA ASP A 87 -10.21 13.08 1.40
C ASP A 87 -9.10 12.62 2.34
N GLU A 88 -9.34 12.69 3.66
CA GLU A 88 -8.43 12.18 4.69
C GLU A 88 -8.26 10.67 4.59
N ILE A 89 -9.34 9.92 4.31
CA ILE A 89 -9.27 8.47 4.06
C ILE A 89 -8.41 8.18 2.84
N THR A 90 -8.60 8.92 1.74
CA THR A 90 -7.83 8.73 0.51
C THR A 90 -6.34 9.04 0.73
N GLN A 91 -6.03 10.12 1.46
CA GLN A 91 -4.65 10.44 1.85
C GLN A 91 -4.04 9.35 2.74
N SER A 92 -4.83 8.84 3.69
CA SER A 92 -4.40 7.76 4.57
C SER A 92 -4.13 6.49 3.78
N MET A 93 -5.01 6.11 2.84
CA MET A 93 -4.79 4.97 1.94
C MET A 93 -3.45 5.06 1.21
N LEU A 94 -3.09 6.24 0.69
CA LEU A 94 -1.79 6.45 0.05
C LEU A 94 -0.64 6.20 1.03
N LEU A 95 -0.71 6.75 2.25
CA LEU A 95 0.33 6.55 3.27
C LEU A 95 0.47 5.08 3.67
N TYR A 96 -0.64 4.36 3.81
CA TYR A 96 -0.61 2.92 4.10
C TYR A 96 -0.05 2.11 2.92
N ILE A 97 -0.34 2.48 1.67
CA ILE A 97 0.26 1.83 0.49
C ILE A 97 1.78 2.02 0.51
N GLU A 98 2.26 3.25 0.70
CA GLU A 98 3.70 3.55 0.76
C GLU A 98 4.39 2.82 1.91
N TYR A 99 3.77 2.81 3.09
CA TYR A 99 4.26 2.11 4.26
C TYR A 99 4.32 0.59 4.04
N GLY A 100 3.28 0.01 3.45
CA GLY A 100 3.24 -1.40 3.09
C GLY A 100 4.32 -1.77 2.07
N LEU A 101 4.51 -0.95 1.02
CA LEU A 101 5.58 -1.14 0.04
C LEU A 101 6.96 -1.10 0.71
N LYS A 102 7.19 -0.17 1.63
CA LYS A 102 8.45 -0.10 2.39
C LYS A 102 8.71 -1.39 3.18
N ILE A 103 7.70 -1.95 3.85
CA ILE A 103 7.82 -3.22 4.57
C ILE A 103 8.10 -4.37 3.60
N ILE A 104 7.30 -4.48 2.54
CA ILE A 104 7.46 -5.52 1.50
C ILE A 104 8.87 -5.49 0.93
N LYS A 105 9.40 -4.31 0.62
CA LYS A 105 10.78 -4.16 0.13
C LYS A 105 11.79 -4.70 1.13
N GLN A 106 11.66 -4.35 2.40
CA GLN A 106 12.54 -4.86 3.45
C GLN A 106 12.44 -6.37 3.58
N GLU A 107 11.24 -6.93 3.49
CA GLU A 107 11.04 -8.38 3.53
C GLU A 107 11.70 -9.07 2.34
N ILE A 108 11.49 -8.58 1.11
CA ILE A 108 12.11 -9.11 -0.11
C ILE A 108 13.64 -9.02 -0.04
N ASP A 109 14.17 -7.87 0.39
CA ASP A 109 15.61 -7.63 0.50
C ASP A 109 16.26 -8.52 1.59
N ASN A 110 15.48 -9.01 2.57
CA ASN A 110 15.93 -9.89 3.65
C ASN A 110 15.78 -11.39 3.33
N LEU A 111 15.17 -11.76 2.20
CA LEU A 111 15.05 -13.17 1.81
C LEU A 111 16.42 -13.78 1.58
N SER A 112 16.67 -14.93 2.20
CA SER A 112 17.79 -15.77 1.80
C SER A 112 17.53 -16.36 0.41
N SER A 113 18.58 -16.75 -0.32
CA SER A 113 18.50 -17.22 -1.71
C SER A 113 17.61 -18.46 -1.95
N LEU A 114 17.10 -19.08 -0.89
CA LEU A 114 16.25 -20.27 -0.91
C LEU A 114 14.78 -19.95 -0.56
N GLU A 115 14.48 -18.73 -0.12
CA GLU A 115 13.15 -18.32 0.31
C GLU A 115 12.39 -17.64 -0.83
N ASP A 116 11.21 -18.15 -1.16
CA ASP A 116 10.30 -17.53 -2.12
C ASP A 116 9.34 -16.60 -1.38
N TYR A 117 9.37 -15.30 -1.71
CA TYR A 117 8.49 -14.31 -1.09
C TYR A 117 7.00 -14.67 -1.21
N ARG A 118 6.61 -15.40 -2.27
CA ARG A 118 5.23 -15.89 -2.45
C ARG A 118 4.76 -16.77 -1.31
N ILE A 119 5.68 -17.44 -0.62
CA ILE A 119 5.38 -18.28 0.55
C ILE A 119 5.23 -17.41 1.81
N ILE A 120 6.01 -16.34 1.92
CA ILE A 120 6.06 -15.47 3.11
C ILE A 120 4.91 -14.48 3.12
N VAL A 121 4.43 -14.00 1.96
CA VAL A 121 3.32 -13.03 1.91
C VAL A 121 2.01 -13.58 2.55
N LEU A 122 1.90 -14.90 2.70
CA LEU A 122 0.74 -15.60 3.31
C LEU A 122 0.90 -15.89 4.81
N ASN A 123 2.10 -15.73 5.38
CA ASN A 123 2.43 -16.03 6.79
C ASN A 123 2.72 -14.76 7.58
#